data_AF-A0A2V9S8F5-F1
#
_entry.id   AF-A0A2V9S8F5-F1
#
_cell.length_a   1.000
_cell.length_b   1.000
_cell.length_c   1.000
_cell.angle_alpha   90.00
_cell.angle_beta   90.00
_cell.angle_gamma   90.00
#
_symmetry.space_group_name_H-M   'P 1'
#
loop_
_entity.id
_entity.type
_entity.pdbx_description
1 polymer ?
#
loop_
_entity_poly.entity_id
_entity_poly.type
_entity_poly.pdbx_seq_one_letter_code
_entity_poly.pdbx_strand_id
1 'polypeptide(L)'
;MKTAARVTRLLLWLGSCVADCAKMAVVARRLEGYGGCPKKLRDELCGRHAFRPILKVTTMLLLRPCASCSSQRTGIIMNTKTAAIGLSLVCVVSVAVQASTLTVTNTNDNGPGSLRQALVNANVGDRIDATGISGVITLTSGELLVNNSVTINGAGADLLVVDGNGAGSVFRVMSMGPVTISDLTIRNAHGNFGGGIFNGGVGTLTIINSALSGNTAAFGGVVYNGGTLNIGF
;
A
#
# COMPACT_ATOMS: atom_id res chain seq x y z
N MET A 1 -14.82 15.32 37.28
CA MET A 1 -14.84 15.63 35.83
C MET A 1 -13.55 16.31 35.32
N LYS A 2 -12.35 15.95 35.81
CA LYS A 2 -11.07 16.51 35.28
C LYS A 2 -10.04 15.44 34.86
N THR A 3 -10.33 14.16 35.08
CA THR A 3 -9.39 13.05 34.84
C THR A 3 -9.60 12.36 33.49
N ALA A 4 -10.82 12.38 32.94
CA ALA A 4 -11.13 11.77 31.64
C ALA A 4 -10.50 12.55 30.45
N ALA A 5 -10.42 13.88 30.52
CA ALA A 5 -9.90 14.71 29.43
C ALA A 5 -8.36 14.63 29.25
N ARG A 6 -7.61 14.19 30.27
CA ARG A 6 -6.14 14.03 30.19
C ARG A 6 -5.72 12.70 29.54
N VAL A 7 -6.54 11.65 29.68
CA VAL A 7 -6.26 10.32 29.09
C VAL A 7 -6.51 10.34 27.58
N THR A 8 -7.53 11.08 27.11
CA THR A 8 -7.82 11.20 25.68
C THR A 8 -6.76 11.98 24.91
N ARG A 9 -6.12 13.00 25.51
CA ARG A 9 -5.00 13.72 24.88
C ARG A 9 -3.69 12.91 24.83
N LEU A 10 -3.48 11.97 25.75
CA LEU A 10 -2.29 11.10 25.75
C LEU A 10 -2.40 9.99 24.68
N LEU A 11 -3.60 9.47 24.45
CA LEU A 11 -3.89 8.48 23.40
C LEU A 11 -3.77 9.06 21.98
N LEU A 12 -4.12 10.34 21.78
CA LEU A 12 -3.95 11.04 20.49
C LEU A 12 -2.48 11.35 20.17
N TRP A 13 -1.62 11.49 21.18
CA TRP A 13 -0.18 11.73 20.98
C TRP A 13 0.59 10.42 20.69
N LEU A 14 0.22 9.31 21.34
CA LEU A 14 0.82 8.00 21.08
C LEU A 14 0.37 7.37 19.74
N GLY A 15 -0.86 7.64 19.28
CA GLY A 15 -1.34 7.19 17.97
C GLY A 15 -0.59 7.83 16.79
N SER A 16 -0.08 9.05 16.97
CA SER A 16 0.74 9.75 15.96
C SER A 16 2.16 9.18 15.87
N CYS A 17 2.66 8.56 16.95
CA CYS A 17 4.01 8.00 16.99
C CYS A 17 4.10 6.59 16.36
N VAL A 18 3.01 5.82 16.36
CA VAL A 18 2.95 4.49 15.72
C VAL A 18 2.79 4.62 14.19
N ALA A 19 2.14 5.69 13.72
CA ALA A 19 1.99 5.97 12.29
C ALA A 19 3.30 6.39 11.60
N ASP A 20 4.25 6.99 12.33
CA ASP A 20 5.58 7.35 11.82
C ASP A 20 6.65 6.27 12.02
N CYS A 21 6.45 5.30 12.93
CA CYS A 21 7.37 4.16 13.08
C CYS A 21 7.21 3.11 11.97
N ALA A 22 6.02 3.00 11.36
CA ALA A 22 5.79 2.09 10.22
C ALA A 22 6.45 2.58 8.92
N LYS A 23 6.71 3.89 8.77
CA LYS A 23 7.41 4.47 7.61
C LYS A 23 8.92 4.27 7.63
N MET A 24 9.51 3.90 8.78
CA MET A 24 10.96 3.67 8.89
C MET A 24 11.37 2.18 8.81
N ALA A 25 10.42 1.24 8.82
CA ALA A 25 10.71 -0.19 8.75
C ALA A 25 10.76 -0.77 7.31
N VAL A 26 10.41 0.02 6.29
CA VAL A 26 10.42 -0.40 4.87
C VAL A 26 11.67 0.08 4.12
N VAL A 27 12.44 1.03 4.67
CA VAL A 27 13.71 1.48 4.07
C VAL A 27 14.92 0.61 4.53
N ALA A 28 14.77 -0.20 5.59
CA ALA A 28 15.85 -1.05 6.12
C ALA A 28 15.83 -2.49 5.58
N ARG A 29 15.30 -2.73 4.37
CA ARG A 29 15.40 -4.03 3.67
C ARG A 29 15.84 -3.91 2.21
N ARG A 30 16.70 -2.94 1.90
CA ARG A 30 17.36 -2.89 0.58
C ARG A 30 18.76 -2.27 0.61
N LEU A 31 19.62 -2.73 1.52
CA LEU A 31 21.07 -2.47 1.47
C LEU A 31 21.92 -3.71 1.79
N GLU A 32 21.48 -4.90 1.36
CA GLU A 32 22.34 -6.12 1.37
C GLU A 32 23.01 -6.37 0.02
N GLY A 33 23.02 -5.36 -0.85
CA GLY A 33 23.36 -5.53 -2.26
C GLY A 33 24.52 -4.70 -2.80
N TYR A 34 25.39 -4.10 -1.99
CA TYR A 34 26.65 -3.54 -2.50
C TYR A 34 27.75 -3.61 -1.43
N GLY A 35 28.84 -4.29 -1.76
CA GLY A 35 29.98 -4.49 -0.87
C GLY A 35 30.76 -3.21 -0.57
N GLY A 36 31.35 -3.17 0.62
CA GLY A 36 32.44 -2.26 0.98
C GLY A 36 32.06 -1.18 1.99
N CYS A 37 32.03 -1.52 3.28
CA CYS A 37 32.15 -0.53 4.35
C CYS A 37 33.24 -0.98 5.36
N PRO A 38 34.32 -0.20 5.56
CA PRO A 38 35.45 -0.59 6.41
C PRO A 38 35.07 -0.58 7.91
N LYS A 39 35.56 -1.60 8.63
CA LYS A 39 35.20 -2.01 10.01
C LYS A 39 35.37 -0.96 11.13
N LYS A 40 35.77 0.29 10.86
CA LYS A 40 36.08 1.29 11.90
C LYS A 40 34.93 2.23 12.30
N LEU A 41 33.78 2.18 11.62
CA LEU A 41 32.62 3.04 11.94
C LEU A 41 31.45 2.26 12.57
N ARG A 42 31.75 1.18 13.31
CA ARG A 42 30.74 0.38 14.00
C ARG A 42 30.84 0.45 15.52
N ASP A 43 31.98 0.94 16.04
CA ASP A 43 32.26 0.96 17.46
C ASP A 43 31.94 2.32 18.13
N GLU A 44 31.54 3.34 17.36
CA GLU A 44 31.29 4.70 17.88
C GLU A 44 29.81 5.01 18.17
N LEU A 45 28.88 4.17 17.70
CA LEU A 45 27.43 4.35 17.95
C LEU A 45 26.89 3.53 19.14
N CYS A 46 27.73 2.68 19.77
CA CYS A 46 27.34 1.83 20.91
C CYS A 46 27.97 2.28 22.24
N GLY A 47 28.40 3.53 22.35
CA GLY A 47 29.17 4.05 23.47
C GLY A 47 28.68 5.40 23.98
N ARG A 48 27.46 5.46 24.51
CA ARG A 48 27.04 6.46 25.51
C ARG A 48 25.60 6.20 25.93
N HIS A 49 25.41 5.51 27.05
CA HIS A 49 24.44 5.79 28.12
C HIS A 49 24.47 4.62 29.10
N ALA A 50 25.34 4.76 30.09
CA ALA A 50 25.43 3.88 31.24
C ALA A 50 24.21 4.08 32.15
N PHE A 51 23.47 3.02 32.42
CA PHE A 51 22.63 2.90 33.61
C PHE A 51 22.71 1.45 34.11
N ARG A 52 23.38 1.26 35.26
CA ARG A 52 23.32 0.04 36.07
C ARG A 52 22.08 0.17 36.98
N PRO A 53 21.31 -0.91 37.27
CA PRO A 53 21.76 -1.83 38.31
C PRO A 53 21.47 -3.33 38.08
N ILE A 54 22.23 -4.08 38.87
CA ILE A 54 22.25 -5.51 39.23
C ILE A 54 20.84 -6.12 39.40
N LEU A 55 20.56 -7.26 38.76
CA LEU A 55 20.37 -8.56 39.45
C LEU A 55 20.26 -9.72 38.43
N LYS A 56 20.88 -10.83 38.81
CA LYS A 56 21.02 -12.12 38.12
C LYS A 56 19.72 -12.63 37.48
N VAL A 57 19.83 -13.34 36.36
CA VAL A 57 19.66 -14.80 36.28
C VAL A 57 19.80 -15.23 34.81
N THR A 58 20.72 -16.18 34.61
CA THR A 58 20.91 -17.15 33.51
C THR A 58 19.65 -17.40 32.66
N THR A 59 19.71 -17.61 31.34
CA THR A 59 20.47 -18.70 30.71
C THR A 59 20.51 -18.48 29.18
N MET A 60 21.72 -18.70 28.65
CA MET A 60 22.09 -19.04 27.28
C MET A 60 21.14 -20.06 26.60
N LEU A 61 20.84 -19.86 25.30
CA LEU A 61 21.37 -20.67 24.17
C LEU A 61 20.78 -22.10 24.16
N LEU A 62 19.97 -22.50 23.17
CA LEU A 62 20.44 -22.94 21.85
C LEU A 62 19.28 -23.14 20.85
N LEU A 63 19.67 -23.00 19.59
CA LEU A 63 18.93 -23.23 18.35
C LEU A 63 18.71 -24.73 18.04
N ARG A 64 17.54 -25.02 17.43
CA ARG A 64 17.28 -25.96 16.29
C ARG A 64 17.37 -27.49 16.53
N PRO A 65 16.84 -28.35 15.63
CA PRO A 65 15.49 -28.36 15.02
C PRO A 65 14.91 -29.80 14.85
N CYS A 66 13.69 -29.88 14.30
CA CYS A 66 13.24 -30.89 13.33
C CYS A 66 12.73 -32.28 13.80
N ALA A 67 11.79 -32.75 12.97
CA ALA A 67 11.36 -34.12 12.72
C ALA A 67 10.39 -34.77 13.72
N SER A 68 9.12 -34.67 13.33
CA SER A 68 8.16 -35.78 13.32
C SER A 68 8.75 -37.17 13.55
N CYS A 69 8.37 -37.82 14.66
CA CYS A 69 8.24 -39.27 14.72
C CYS A 69 7.28 -39.64 15.86
N SER A 70 6.69 -40.82 15.72
CA SER A 70 5.39 -41.24 16.19
C SER A 70 5.27 -41.61 17.68
N SER A 71 4.02 -41.63 18.12
CA SER A 71 3.42 -42.69 18.96
C SER A 71 3.89 -42.90 20.40
N GLN A 72 2.91 -42.65 21.28
CA GLN A 72 2.53 -43.42 22.47
C GLN A 72 3.25 -43.22 23.81
N ARG A 73 2.36 -42.91 24.76
CA ARG A 73 2.34 -43.29 26.18
C ARG A 73 3.47 -42.79 27.05
N THR A 74 3.12 -41.88 27.95
CA THR A 74 3.15 -42.22 29.38
C THR A 74 2.29 -41.23 30.17
N GLY A 75 1.43 -41.77 31.04
CA GLY A 75 0.48 -41.00 31.82
C GLY A 75 1.15 -40.19 32.92
N ILE A 76 0.59 -39.00 33.18
CA ILE A 76 0.77 -38.31 34.45
C ILE A 76 -0.63 -38.09 35.02
N ILE A 77 -0.81 -38.65 36.21
CA ILE A 77 -2.01 -38.63 37.02
C ILE A 77 -2.35 -37.16 37.35
N MET A 78 -3.46 -36.65 36.84
CA MET A 78 -4.01 -35.36 37.27
C MET A 78 -4.71 -35.54 38.62
N ASN A 79 -4.24 -34.82 39.65
CA ASN A 79 -5.05 -34.59 40.83
C ASN A 79 -4.91 -33.14 41.33
N THR A 80 -6.05 -32.62 41.78
CA THR A 80 -6.27 -31.41 42.61
C THR A 80 -6.59 -30.07 41.92
N LYS A 81 -7.89 -29.89 41.66
CA LYS A 81 -8.79 -28.78 42.07
C LYS A 81 -8.42 -27.30 41.79
N THR A 82 -9.25 -26.71 40.91
CA THR A 82 -9.79 -25.33 40.87
C THR A 82 -8.84 -24.14 40.76
N ALA A 83 -8.90 -23.42 39.62
CA ALA A 83 -9.36 -22.02 39.58
C ALA A 83 -9.40 -21.48 38.13
N ALA A 84 -10.53 -20.86 37.79
CA ALA A 84 -10.75 -19.89 36.72
C ALA A 84 -10.45 -20.33 35.28
N ILE A 85 -11.51 -20.74 34.59
CA ILE A 85 -11.65 -20.60 33.14
C ILE A 85 -11.64 -19.09 32.83
N GLY A 86 -10.46 -18.50 32.72
CA GLY A 86 -10.26 -17.20 32.10
C GLY A 86 -10.24 -17.41 30.60
N LEU A 87 -11.41 -17.59 29.98
CA LEU A 87 -11.54 -17.49 28.53
C LEU A 87 -11.30 -16.01 28.20
N SER A 88 -10.03 -15.64 28.03
CA SER A 88 -9.63 -14.32 27.56
C SER A 88 -10.16 -14.20 26.14
N LEU A 89 -11.38 -13.65 26.03
CA LEU A 89 -11.99 -13.24 24.79
C LEU A 89 -11.14 -12.09 24.27
N VAL A 90 -10.07 -12.42 23.57
CA VAL A 90 -9.37 -11.46 22.72
C VAL A 90 -10.37 -11.10 21.63
N CYS A 91 -11.14 -10.04 21.86
CA CYS A 91 -11.84 -9.34 20.80
C CYS A 91 -10.77 -8.88 19.82
N VAL A 92 -10.59 -9.64 18.75
CA VAL A 92 -9.90 -9.15 17.56
C VAL A 92 -10.77 -8.02 17.07
N VAL A 93 -10.41 -6.79 17.45
CA VAL A 93 -11.01 -5.59 16.89
C VAL A 93 -10.51 -5.55 15.45
N SER A 94 -11.28 -6.17 14.55
CA SER A 94 -11.14 -5.93 13.12
C SER A 94 -11.45 -4.46 12.91
N VAL A 95 -10.41 -3.64 12.80
CA VAL A 95 -10.56 -2.28 12.31
C VAL A 95 -11.02 -2.41 10.87
N ALA A 96 -12.30 -2.17 10.62
CA ALA A 96 -12.79 -1.97 9.27
C ALA A 96 -12.05 -0.75 8.72
N VAL A 97 -11.06 -1.00 7.84
CA VAL A 97 -10.47 0.06 7.02
C VAL A 97 -11.61 0.58 6.16
N GLN A 98 -12.14 1.75 6.53
CA GLN A 98 -13.13 2.42 5.71
C GLN A 98 -12.39 2.98 4.50
N ALA A 99 -12.82 2.55 3.31
CA ALA A 99 -12.39 3.15 2.07
C ALA A 99 -12.83 4.62 2.04
N SER A 100 -11.90 5.55 1.95
CA SER A 100 -12.19 6.96 1.78
C SER A 100 -12.55 7.24 0.32
N THR A 101 -13.42 8.23 0.08
CA THR A 101 -13.70 8.73 -1.27
C THR A 101 -13.00 10.07 -1.48
N LEU A 102 -12.10 10.12 -2.46
CA LEU A 102 -11.35 11.30 -2.87
C LEU A 102 -11.97 11.88 -4.12
N THR A 103 -12.52 13.10 -4.02
CA THR A 103 -13.18 13.77 -5.14
C THR A 103 -12.20 14.55 -5.99
N VAL A 104 -12.27 14.35 -7.30
CA VAL A 104 -11.57 15.16 -8.31
C VAL A 104 -12.50 16.32 -8.68
N THR A 105 -11.97 17.55 -8.72
CA THR A 105 -12.77 18.78 -8.84
C THR A 105 -12.40 19.63 -10.06
N ASN A 106 -11.32 19.29 -10.77
CA ASN A 106 -10.93 19.97 -11.99
C ASN A 106 -10.18 19.02 -12.93
N THR A 107 -10.00 19.46 -14.17
CA THR A 107 -9.32 18.70 -15.23
C THR A 107 -7.84 19.08 -15.39
N ASN A 108 -7.24 19.77 -14.42
CA ASN A 108 -5.84 20.13 -14.49
C ASN A 108 -4.96 18.86 -14.36
N ASP A 109 -3.80 18.84 -15.00
CA ASP A 109 -2.85 17.73 -14.88
C ASP A 109 -2.28 17.58 -13.45
N ASN A 110 -2.10 18.72 -12.76
CA ASN A 110 -1.50 18.80 -11.43
C ASN A 110 -2.20 19.83 -10.55
N GLY A 111 -1.83 19.81 -9.27
CA GLY A 111 -2.28 20.76 -8.28
C GLY A 111 -3.53 20.30 -7.53
N PRO A 112 -3.99 21.10 -6.57
CA PRO A 112 -5.14 20.76 -5.74
C PRO A 112 -6.38 20.43 -6.58
N GLY A 113 -7.03 19.32 -6.24
CA GLY A 113 -8.26 18.89 -6.90
C GLY A 113 -8.09 18.13 -8.21
N SER A 114 -6.86 17.91 -8.69
CA SER A 114 -6.62 17.08 -9.89
C SER A 114 -6.67 15.58 -9.60
N LEU A 115 -6.86 14.78 -10.66
CA LEU A 115 -6.79 13.32 -10.59
C LEU A 115 -5.43 12.83 -10.06
N ARG A 116 -4.34 13.49 -10.48
CA ARG A 116 -2.99 13.18 -10.02
C ARG A 116 -2.82 13.43 -8.53
N GLN A 117 -3.34 14.55 -8.01
CA GLN A 117 -3.29 14.82 -6.58
C GLN A 117 -4.14 13.81 -5.78
N ALA A 118 -5.30 13.42 -6.30
CA ALA A 118 -6.12 12.38 -5.69
C ALA A 118 -5.37 11.04 -5.61
N LEU A 119 -4.66 10.65 -6.68
CA LEU A 119 -3.81 9.44 -6.69
C LEU A 119 -2.68 9.48 -5.66
N VAL A 120 -2.04 10.63 -5.48
CA VAL A 120 -1.01 10.83 -4.45
C VAL A 120 -1.59 10.71 -3.03
N ASN A 121 -2.82 11.17 -2.83
CA ASN A 121 -3.49 11.15 -1.53
C ASN A 121 -4.17 9.81 -1.20
N ALA A 122 -4.42 8.97 -2.21
CA ALA A 122 -5.14 7.74 -2.06
C ALA A 122 -4.37 6.70 -1.25
N ASN A 123 -5.07 6.05 -0.31
CA ASN A 123 -4.58 4.91 0.43
C ASN A 123 -5.12 3.59 -0.16
N VAL A 124 -4.62 2.48 0.35
CA VAL A 124 -5.08 1.14 -0.01
C VAL A 124 -6.57 1.00 0.30
N GLY A 125 -7.36 0.72 -0.74
CA GLY A 125 -8.81 0.52 -0.67
C GLY A 125 -9.62 1.76 -1.03
N ASP A 126 -9.00 2.93 -1.20
CA ASP A 126 -9.72 4.17 -1.46
C ASP A 126 -10.37 4.21 -2.85
N ARG A 127 -11.40 5.04 -2.94
CA ARG A 127 -12.11 5.35 -4.17
C ARG A 127 -11.76 6.77 -4.62
N ILE A 128 -11.37 6.92 -5.87
CA ILE A 128 -11.16 8.21 -6.53
C ILE A 128 -12.37 8.46 -7.41
N ASP A 129 -13.11 9.51 -7.08
CA ASP A 129 -14.34 9.89 -7.73
C ASP A 129 -14.12 11.12 -8.61
N ALA A 130 -14.07 10.89 -9.92
CA ALA A 130 -14.03 11.92 -10.96
C ALA A 130 -15.36 12.00 -11.73
N THR A 131 -16.46 11.49 -11.17
CA THR A 131 -17.78 11.54 -11.80
C THR A 131 -18.35 12.96 -11.91
N GLY A 132 -17.87 13.88 -11.05
CA GLY A 132 -18.32 15.28 -11.01
C GLY A 132 -17.62 16.22 -11.99
N ILE A 133 -16.68 15.72 -12.80
CA ILE A 133 -15.93 16.54 -13.77
C ILE A 133 -16.10 15.99 -15.19
N SER A 134 -16.04 16.87 -16.18
CA SER A 134 -16.08 16.52 -17.60
C SER A 134 -15.04 17.32 -18.40
N GLY A 135 -14.73 16.85 -19.60
CA GLY A 135 -13.73 17.42 -20.48
C GLY A 135 -12.45 16.57 -20.55
N VAL A 136 -11.32 17.24 -20.80
CA VAL A 136 -10.04 16.58 -21.10
C VAL A 136 -9.01 16.93 -20.04
N ILE A 137 -8.42 15.90 -19.43
CA ILE A 137 -7.22 15.99 -18.61
C ILE A 137 -6.02 15.71 -19.53
N THR A 138 -5.35 16.76 -19.99
CA THR A 138 -4.15 16.64 -20.83
C THR A 138 -2.92 16.50 -19.94
N LEU A 139 -2.22 15.36 -20.03
CA LEU A 139 -1.02 15.12 -19.23
C LEU A 139 0.17 15.90 -19.80
N THR A 140 0.80 16.72 -18.96
CA THR A 140 2.01 17.49 -19.32
C THR A 140 3.18 17.15 -18.39
N SER A 141 2.92 16.49 -17.27
CA SER A 141 3.88 16.22 -16.21
C SER A 141 4.18 14.73 -16.05
N GLY A 142 3.93 13.98 -17.13
CA GLY A 142 4.18 12.54 -17.21
C GLY A 142 2.98 11.68 -16.84
N GLU A 143 3.24 10.39 -16.64
CA GLU A 143 2.24 9.36 -16.37
C GLU A 143 1.54 9.54 -15.01
N LEU A 144 0.31 9.05 -14.89
CA LEU A 144 -0.43 8.95 -13.63
C LEU A 144 -0.03 7.67 -12.90
N LEU A 145 0.75 7.82 -11.83
CA LEU A 145 1.24 6.70 -11.03
C LEU A 145 0.16 6.17 -10.08
N VAL A 146 -0.14 4.88 -10.16
CA VAL A 146 -1.09 4.16 -9.31
C VAL A 146 -0.34 3.09 -8.49
N ASN A 147 0.05 3.45 -7.26
CA ASN A 147 0.82 2.57 -6.37
C ASN A 147 -0.05 1.76 -5.39
N ASN A 148 -1.26 2.24 -5.10
CA ASN A 148 -2.16 1.61 -4.14
C ASN A 148 -3.31 0.90 -4.86
N SER A 149 -3.92 -0.08 -4.19
CA SER A 149 -5.16 -0.70 -4.67
C SER A 149 -6.30 0.29 -4.54
N VAL A 150 -6.72 0.88 -5.65
CA VAL A 150 -7.73 1.96 -5.67
C VAL A 150 -8.77 1.68 -6.74
N THR A 151 -9.93 2.29 -6.58
CA THR A 151 -10.99 2.29 -7.58
C THR A 151 -11.14 3.70 -8.14
N ILE A 152 -10.96 3.87 -9.45
CA ILE A 152 -11.05 5.16 -10.17
C ILE A 152 -12.32 5.16 -11.01
N ASN A 153 -13.18 6.14 -10.78
CA ASN A 153 -14.42 6.32 -11.53
C ASN A 153 -14.43 7.65 -12.24
N GLY A 154 -14.56 7.61 -13.57
CA GLY A 154 -14.84 8.79 -14.38
C GLY A 154 -16.33 9.07 -14.50
N ALA A 155 -16.65 10.16 -15.20
CA ALA A 155 -18.03 10.59 -15.45
C ALA A 155 -18.74 9.81 -16.58
N GLY A 156 -18.01 8.98 -17.33
CA GLY A 156 -18.45 8.29 -18.54
C GLY A 156 -17.39 8.40 -19.63
N ALA A 157 -17.27 7.36 -20.47
CA ALA A 157 -16.29 7.36 -21.56
C ALA A 157 -16.43 8.56 -22.51
N ASP A 158 -17.66 9.04 -22.75
CA ASP A 158 -17.92 10.20 -23.60
C ASP A 158 -17.74 11.56 -22.89
N LEU A 159 -17.63 11.56 -21.55
CA LEU A 159 -17.66 12.78 -20.73
C LEU A 159 -16.28 13.16 -20.17
N LEU A 160 -15.47 12.18 -19.79
CA LEU A 160 -14.15 12.42 -19.22
C LEU A 160 -13.07 11.69 -20.01
N VAL A 161 -12.10 12.47 -20.49
CA VAL A 161 -10.96 11.99 -21.25
C VAL A 161 -9.68 12.26 -20.48
N VAL A 162 -8.83 11.24 -20.34
CA VAL A 162 -7.44 11.37 -19.93
C VAL A 162 -6.57 11.22 -21.17
N ASP A 163 -5.93 12.31 -21.57
CA ASP A 163 -5.16 12.43 -22.80
C ASP A 163 -3.66 12.39 -22.49
N GLY A 164 -2.97 11.38 -23.02
CA GLY A 164 -1.53 11.20 -22.85
C GLY A 164 -0.69 12.24 -23.59
N ASN A 165 -1.31 13.13 -24.37
CA ASN A 165 -0.65 14.24 -25.08
C ASN A 165 0.51 13.80 -25.97
N GLY A 166 0.39 12.62 -26.55
CA GLY A 166 1.41 11.99 -27.36
C GLY A 166 2.71 11.66 -26.61
N ALA A 167 2.68 11.55 -25.29
CA ALA A 167 3.88 11.35 -24.48
C ALA A 167 3.67 10.34 -23.35
N GLY A 168 4.51 9.30 -23.33
CA GLY A 168 4.52 8.32 -22.24
C GLY A 168 3.23 7.52 -22.14
N SER A 169 3.15 6.69 -21.09
CA SER A 169 1.93 5.97 -20.75
C SER A 169 0.98 6.88 -19.97
N VAL A 170 -0.35 6.75 -20.13
CA VAL A 170 -1.30 7.54 -19.34
C VAL A 170 -1.33 7.06 -17.89
N PHE A 171 -1.57 5.76 -17.68
CA PHE A 171 -1.55 5.17 -16.34
C PHE A 171 -0.36 4.23 -16.17
N ARG A 172 0.34 4.40 -15.05
CA ARG A 172 1.36 3.46 -14.59
C ARG A 172 0.88 2.74 -13.33
N VAL A 173 0.45 1.51 -13.48
CA VAL A 173 -0.06 0.69 -12.37
C VAL A 173 1.08 -0.15 -11.81
N MET A 174 1.50 0.17 -10.59
CA MET A 174 2.53 -0.54 -9.83
C MET A 174 1.97 -1.17 -8.55
N SER A 175 0.65 -1.11 -8.37
CA SER A 175 -0.05 -1.71 -7.24
C SER A 175 0.12 -3.22 -7.20
N MET A 176 0.28 -3.76 -5.98
CA MET A 176 0.26 -5.19 -5.71
C MET A 176 -1.15 -5.74 -5.48
N GLY A 177 -2.12 -4.85 -5.24
CA GLY A 177 -3.53 -5.20 -5.04
C GLY A 177 -4.41 -4.80 -6.23
N PRO A 178 -5.72 -5.07 -6.15
CA PRO A 178 -6.64 -4.81 -7.25
C PRO A 178 -6.75 -3.31 -7.55
N VAL A 179 -6.73 -2.95 -8.83
CA VAL A 179 -7.00 -1.60 -9.31
C VAL A 179 -8.13 -1.68 -10.31
N THR A 180 -9.14 -0.82 -10.12
CA THR A 180 -10.25 -0.72 -11.06
C THR A 180 -10.27 0.66 -11.68
N ILE A 181 -10.35 0.74 -13.00
CA ILE A 181 -10.52 1.97 -13.76
C ILE A 181 -11.84 1.85 -14.52
N SER A 182 -12.72 2.81 -14.33
CA SER A 182 -14.06 2.76 -14.91
C SER A 182 -14.54 4.10 -15.44
N ASP A 183 -15.41 4.03 -16.45
CA ASP A 183 -16.22 5.15 -16.96
C ASP A 183 -15.38 6.36 -17.43
N LEU A 184 -14.28 6.12 -18.16
CA LEU A 184 -13.48 7.20 -18.76
C LEU A 184 -12.83 6.78 -20.08
N THR A 185 -12.40 7.77 -20.87
CA THR A 185 -11.57 7.53 -22.06
C THR A 185 -10.10 7.73 -21.74
N ILE A 186 -9.25 6.83 -22.20
CA ILE A 186 -7.79 6.95 -22.20
C ILE A 186 -7.34 7.04 -23.64
N ARG A 187 -6.66 8.13 -24.01
CA ARG A 187 -6.27 8.32 -25.41
C ARG A 187 -4.94 9.00 -25.64
N ASN A 188 -4.51 8.93 -26.91
CA ASN A 188 -3.39 9.68 -27.48
C ASN A 188 -2.09 9.54 -26.68
N ALA A 189 -1.80 8.35 -26.20
CA ALA A 189 -0.62 8.08 -25.41
C ALA A 189 0.45 7.34 -26.23
N HIS A 190 1.72 7.65 -25.98
CA HIS A 190 2.88 7.10 -26.70
C HIS A 190 3.93 6.59 -25.69
N GLY A 191 3.64 5.44 -25.09
CA GLY A 191 4.48 4.80 -24.08
C GLY A 191 5.53 3.84 -24.69
N ASN A 192 6.53 3.44 -23.90
CA ASN A 192 7.40 2.33 -24.32
C ASN A 192 6.71 0.97 -24.08
N PHE A 193 6.00 0.86 -22.96
CA PHE A 193 5.22 -0.31 -22.55
C PHE A 193 3.78 0.11 -22.29
N GLY A 194 2.84 -0.27 -23.16
CA GLY A 194 1.41 0.05 -23.03
C GLY A 194 1.14 1.55 -23.10
N GLY A 195 0.72 2.04 -24.26
CA GLY A 195 0.49 3.48 -24.47
C GLY A 195 -0.55 4.01 -23.51
N GLY A 196 -1.72 3.38 -23.43
CA GLY A 196 -2.74 3.81 -22.48
C GLY A 196 -2.35 3.43 -21.06
N ILE A 197 -2.06 2.14 -20.84
CA ILE A 197 -1.82 1.62 -19.50
C ILE A 197 -0.62 0.69 -19.48
N PHE A 198 0.33 0.99 -18.58
CA PHE A 198 1.38 0.09 -18.17
C PHE A 198 1.01 -0.54 -16.81
N ASN A 199 0.54 -1.78 -16.82
CA ASN A 199 0.41 -2.58 -15.59
C ASN A 199 1.71 -3.35 -15.36
N GLY A 200 2.62 -2.75 -14.60
CA GLY A 200 3.88 -3.35 -14.16
C GLY A 200 3.78 -4.06 -12.81
N GLY A 201 2.65 -3.90 -12.10
CA GLY A 201 2.37 -4.59 -10.85
C GLY A 201 1.95 -6.05 -11.03
N VAL A 202 1.95 -6.80 -9.92
CA VAL A 202 1.42 -8.18 -9.86
C VAL A 202 -0.08 -8.24 -9.60
N GLY A 203 -0.70 -7.08 -9.29
CA GLY A 203 -2.12 -6.98 -8.98
C GLY A 203 -3.03 -7.17 -10.20
N THR A 204 -4.32 -7.38 -9.93
CA THR A 204 -5.35 -7.41 -10.97
C THR A 204 -5.71 -5.99 -11.39
N LEU A 205 -5.58 -5.68 -12.67
CA LEU A 205 -6.12 -4.49 -13.28
C LEU A 205 -7.49 -4.83 -13.90
N THR A 206 -8.51 -4.08 -13.51
CA THR A 206 -9.86 -4.20 -14.06
C THR A 206 -10.20 -2.90 -14.79
N ILE A 207 -10.60 -3.00 -16.06
CA ILE A 207 -11.04 -1.86 -16.88
C ILE A 207 -12.50 -2.11 -17.25
N ILE A 208 -13.39 -1.19 -16.88
CA ILE A 208 -14.84 -1.34 -17.10
C ILE A 208 -15.39 -0.08 -17.78
N ASN A 209 -16.28 -0.24 -18.76
CA ASN A 209 -17.00 0.88 -19.41
C ASN A 209 -16.07 2.03 -19.88
N SER A 210 -14.86 1.71 -20.31
CA SER A 210 -13.83 2.69 -20.63
C SER A 210 -13.38 2.52 -22.07
N ALA A 211 -13.15 3.63 -22.76
CA ALA A 211 -12.64 3.61 -24.13
C ALA A 211 -11.13 3.81 -24.14
N LEU A 212 -10.42 2.99 -24.90
CA LEU A 212 -8.97 3.11 -25.12
C LEU A 212 -8.73 3.36 -26.60
N SER A 213 -8.32 4.57 -26.99
CA SER A 213 -8.21 4.97 -28.40
C SER A 213 -6.95 5.79 -28.70
N GLY A 214 -6.37 5.65 -29.90
CA GLY A 214 -5.19 6.44 -30.29
C GLY A 214 -3.93 6.20 -29.42
N ASN A 215 -3.92 5.15 -28.60
CA ASN A 215 -2.79 4.81 -27.75
C ASN A 215 -1.85 3.85 -28.49
N THR A 216 -0.55 4.10 -28.44
CA THR A 216 0.46 3.23 -29.05
C THR A 216 1.67 3.07 -28.13
N ALA A 217 2.36 1.94 -28.28
CA ALA A 217 3.62 1.67 -27.59
C ALA A 217 4.45 0.64 -28.35
N ALA A 218 5.75 0.62 -28.10
CA ALA A 218 6.67 -0.38 -28.66
C ALA A 218 6.32 -1.80 -28.18
N PHE A 219 5.92 -1.93 -26.92
CA PHE A 219 5.50 -3.19 -26.33
C PHE A 219 4.09 -3.07 -25.74
N GLY A 220 3.22 -4.03 -26.01
CA GLY A 220 1.86 -4.05 -25.45
C GLY A 220 0.87 -3.06 -26.07
N GLY A 221 1.23 -2.33 -27.14
CA GLY A 221 0.31 -1.48 -27.90
C GLY A 221 -0.46 -0.48 -27.01
N VAL A 222 -1.73 -0.78 -26.74
CA VAL A 222 -2.59 0.02 -25.85
C VAL A 222 -2.35 -0.31 -24.37
N VAL A 223 -2.29 -1.59 -24.00
CA VAL A 223 -2.14 -2.04 -22.61
C VAL A 223 -1.02 -3.06 -22.52
N TYR A 224 0.01 -2.76 -21.74
CA TYR A 224 1.01 -3.73 -21.33
C TYR A 224 0.64 -4.27 -19.96
N ASN A 225 0.55 -5.59 -19.82
CA ASN A 225 0.12 -6.23 -18.58
C ASN A 225 1.12 -7.29 -18.10
N GLY A 226 1.70 -7.06 -16.92
CA GLY A 226 2.55 -8.00 -16.20
C GLY A 226 1.82 -8.87 -15.17
N GLY A 227 0.56 -8.56 -14.86
CA GLY A 227 -0.27 -9.27 -13.86
C GLY A 227 -1.53 -9.89 -14.47
N THR A 228 -2.67 -9.75 -13.80
CA THR A 228 -3.99 -10.14 -14.34
C THR A 228 -4.71 -8.92 -14.91
N LEU A 229 -5.33 -9.06 -16.09
CA LEU A 229 -6.14 -8.01 -16.71
C LEU A 229 -7.56 -8.52 -16.96
N ASN A 230 -8.54 -7.79 -16.42
CA ASN A 230 -9.96 -8.02 -16.64
C ASN A 230 -10.54 -6.84 -17.42
N ILE A 231 -11.28 -7.12 -18.50
CA ILE A 231 -11.93 -6.10 -19.32
C ILE A 231 -13.43 -6.36 -19.28
N GLY A 232 -14.20 -5.36 -18.82
CA GLY A 232 -15.66 -5.31 -18.89
C GLY A 232 -16.09 -4.22 -19.86
N PHE A 233 -17.03 -4.55 -20.75
CA PHE A 233 -17.59 -3.64 -21.74
C PHE A 233 -18.94 -3.09 -21.28
#